data_AF-A0A1I5T2X9-F1
#
_entry.id   AF-A0A1I5T2X9-F1
#
_cell.length_a   1.000
_cell.length_b   1.000
_cell.length_c   1.000
_cell.angle_alpha   90.00
_cell.angle_beta   90.00
_cell.angle_gamma   90.00
#
_symmetry.space_group_name_H-M   'P 1'
#
loop_
_entity.id
_entity.type
_entity.pdbx_description
1 polymer ?
#
loop_
_entity_poly.entity_id
_entity_poly.type
_entity_poly.pdbx_seq_one_letter_code
_entity_poly.pdbx_strand_id
1 'polypeptide(L)' 'MKLDSNNHSVFSMYYHLVLVVKYRRKVIDDTISDYAKDKFVSLSEKYNITLVEWHHDIDHVHILFKAQPNSE' A
#
# COMPACT_ATOMS: atom_id res chain seq x y z
N MET A 1 6.87 17.77 11.51
CA MET A 1 6.40 16.94 10.38
C MET A 1 7.59 16.58 9.52
N LYS A 2 7.88 15.29 9.30
CA LYS A 2 9.02 14.86 8.46
C LYS A 2 8.58 14.85 7.00
N LEU A 3 9.19 15.69 6.18
CA LEU A 3 8.92 15.81 4.74
C LEU A 3 9.97 15.05 3.95
N ASP A 4 9.58 14.50 2.80
CA ASP A 4 10.52 13.97 1.82
C ASP A 4 10.77 15.03 0.74
N SER A 5 11.85 14.84 -0.02
CA SER A 5 12.18 15.71 -1.14
C SER A 5 12.77 14.91 -2.30
N ASN A 6 12.47 15.33 -3.52
CA ASN A 6 13.19 14.94 -4.74
C ASN A 6 13.80 16.20 -5.38
N ASN A 7 14.33 16.12 -6.61
CA ASN A 7 15.05 17.23 -7.25
C ASN A 7 14.27 18.56 -7.31
N HIS A 8 12.94 18.52 -7.39
CA HIS A 8 12.12 19.70 -7.62
C HIS A 8 10.88 19.79 -6.73
N SER A 9 10.67 18.85 -5.82
CA SER A 9 9.48 18.81 -4.95
C SER A 9 9.85 18.48 -3.51
N VAL A 10 9.13 19.10 -2.57
CA VAL A 10 9.07 18.71 -1.16
C VAL A 10 7.65 18.24 -0.88
N PHE A 11 7.48 17.04 -0.36
CA PHE A 11 6.17 16.40 -0.29
C PHE A 11 6.02 15.48 0.93
N SER A 12 4.77 15.12 1.22
CA SER A 12 4.41 14.12 2.21
C SER A 12 3.06 13.53 1.84
N MET A 13 3.07 12.51 0.99
CA MET A 13 1.88 11.98 0.32
C MET A 13 1.56 10.59 0.88
N TYR A 14 0.54 10.55 1.73
CA TYR A 14 0.00 9.33 2.33
C TYR A 14 -1.34 8.99 1.67
N TYR A 15 -1.51 7.73 1.34
CA TYR A 15 -2.70 7.22 0.69
C TYR A 15 -3.30 6.08 1.50
N HIS A 16 -4.62 6.13 1.72
CA HIS A 16 -5.39 5.02 2.25
C HIS A 16 -6.08 4.29 1.10
N LEU A 17 -5.59 3.10 0.79
CA LEU A 17 -6.13 2.23 -0.25
C LEU A 17 -6.88 1.07 0.38
N VAL A 18 -8.12 0.85 -0.07
CA VAL A 18 -8.94 -0.29 0.33
C VAL A 18 -9.22 -1.15 -0.88
N LEU A 19 -8.79 -2.41 -0.82
CA LEU A 19 -9.04 -3.40 -1.86
C LEU A 19 -9.98 -4.47 -1.34
N VAL A 20 -11.02 -4.78 -2.11
CA VAL A 20 -12.09 -5.70 -1.71
C VAL A 20 -12.06 -6.93 -2.61
N VAL A 21 -12.27 -8.11 -2.03
CA VAL A 21 -12.33 -9.37 -2.79
C VAL A 21 -13.53 -9.36 -3.74
N LYS A 22 -13.38 -9.98 -4.91
CA LYS A 22 -14.48 -10.19 -5.86
C LYS A 22 -15.68 -10.84 -5.15
N TYR A 23 -16.84 -10.19 -5.26
CA TYR A 23 -18.09 -10.56 -4.57
C TYR A 23 -18.04 -10.55 -3.04
N ARG A 24 -17.06 -9.86 -2.42
CA ARG A 24 -16.88 -9.83 -0.96
C ARG A 24 -16.84 -11.22 -0.32
N ARG A 25 -16.22 -12.17 -1.02
CA ARG A 25 -16.03 -13.51 -0.46
C ARG A 25 -15.09 -13.42 0.74
N LYS A 26 -15.48 -14.05 1.84
CA LYS A 26 -14.75 -14.10 3.11
C LYS A 26 -13.61 -15.11 3.04
N VAL A 27 -12.59 -14.81 2.24
CA VAL A 27 -11.50 -15.74 1.88
C VAL A 27 -10.13 -15.27 2.33
N ILE A 28 -10.02 -14.09 2.92
CA ILE A 28 -8.74 -13.60 3.44
C ILE A 28 -8.57 -14.14 4.85
N ASP A 29 -7.63 -15.06 5.00
CA ASP A 29 -7.05 -15.45 6.29
C ASP A 29 -5.65 -14.84 6.42
N ASP A 30 -4.99 -15.10 7.56
CA ASP A 30 -3.65 -14.58 7.83
C ASP A 30 -2.63 -15.03 6.77
N THR A 31 -2.73 -16.28 6.28
CA THR A 31 -1.79 -16.82 5.29
C THR A 31 -1.95 -16.13 3.93
N ILE A 32 -3.19 -15.92 3.48
CA ILE A 32 -3.51 -15.21 2.24
C ILE A 32 -3.15 -13.72 2.35
N SER A 33 -3.41 -13.13 3.52
CA SER A 33 -3.04 -11.74 3.82
C SER A 33 -1.52 -11.54 3.77
N ASP A 34 -0.74 -12.39 4.42
CA ASP A 34 0.73 -12.33 4.41
C ASP A 34 1.28 -12.50 3.00
N TYR A 35 0.75 -13.45 2.23
CA TYR A 35 1.11 -13.60 0.81
C TYR A 35 0.81 -12.33 0.00
N ALA A 36 -0.37 -11.73 0.18
CA ALA A 36 -0.75 -10.51 -0.52
C ALA A 36 0.13 -9.31 -0.12
N LYS A 37 0.48 -9.21 1.17
CA LYS A 37 1.38 -8.19 1.71
C LYS A 37 2.77 -8.31 1.09
N ASP A 38 3.33 -9.52 1.04
CA ASP A 38 4.65 -9.77 0.43
C ASP A 38 4.66 -9.37 -1.05
N LYS A 39 3.58 -9.70 -1.78
CA LYS A 39 3.42 -9.25 -3.17
C LYS A 39 3.35 -7.73 -3.27
N PHE A 40 2.58 -7.07 -2.42
CA PHE A 40 2.51 -5.62 -2.40
C PHE A 40 3.88 -4.98 -2.13
N VAL A 41 4.62 -5.47 -1.14
CA VAL A 41 5.97 -4.97 -0.81
C VAL A 41 6.91 -5.17 -2.00
N SER A 42 6.95 -6.36 -2.59
CA SER A 42 7.80 -6.63 -3.77
C SER A 42 7.46 -5.75 -4.98
N LEU A 43 6.19 -5.36 -5.14
CA LEU A 43 5.78 -4.44 -6.20
C LEU A 43 6.20 -3.01 -5.86
N SER A 44 6.06 -2.61 -4.59
CA SER A 44 6.32 -1.24 -4.12
C SER A 44 7.75 -0.78 -4.38
N GLU A 45 8.72 -1.71 -4.32
CA GLU A 45 10.13 -1.47 -4.64
C GLU A 45 10.35 -0.87 -6.03
N LYS A 46 9.47 -1.19 -7.00
CA LYS A 46 9.58 -0.71 -8.39
C LYS A 46 8.92 0.65 -8.60
N TYR A 47 8.04 1.10 -7.70
CA TYR A 47 7.18 2.26 -7.90
C TYR A 47 7.46 3.42 -6.94
N ASN A 48 8.59 3.40 -6.22
CA ASN A 48 8.90 4.39 -5.17
C ASN A 48 7.76 4.52 -4.13
N ILE A 49 7.15 3.39 -3.80
CA ILE A 49 6.09 3.27 -2.79
C ILE A 49 6.71 2.67 -1.53
N THR A 50 6.30 3.15 -0.37
CA THR A 50 6.68 2.60 0.94
C THR A 50 5.43 2.23 1.70
N LEU A 51 5.30 0.95 2.06
CA LEU A 51 4.23 0.48 2.93
C LEU A 51 4.40 1.06 4.34
N VAL A 52 3.35 1.64 4.89
CA VAL A 52 3.32 2.22 6.24
C VAL A 52 2.55 1.30 7.18
N GLU A 53 1.31 0.93 6.79
CA GLU A 53 0.47 0.01 7.55
C GLU A 53 -0.25 -0.96 6.61
N TRP A 54 -0.44 -2.19 7.09
CA TRP A 54 -1.20 -3.23 6.42
C TRP A 54 -2.16 -3.87 7.41
N HIS A 55 -3.45 -3.76 7.13
CA HIS A 55 -4.50 -4.40 7.92
C HIS A 55 -5.43 -5.16 6.98
N HIS A 56 -5.89 -6.31 7.40
CA HIS A 56 -6.88 -7.07 6.66
C HIS A 56 -8.07 -7.43 7.54
N ASP A 57 -9.20 -7.61 6.88
CA ASP A 57 -10.35 -8.33 7.40
C ASP A 57 -10.60 -9.52 6.46
N ILE A 58 -11.67 -10.26 6.68
CA ILE A 58 -11.99 -11.51 5.99
C ILE A 58 -12.26 -11.34 4.49
N ASP A 59 -12.62 -10.15 4.01
CA ASP A 59 -13.02 -9.90 2.61
C ASP A 59 -12.41 -8.63 1.98
N HIS A 60 -11.55 -7.91 2.70
CA HIS A 60 -10.88 -6.71 2.21
C HIS A 60 -9.55 -6.44 2.94
N VAL A 61 -8.71 -5.61 2.34
CA VAL A 61 -7.43 -5.15 2.88
C VAL A 61 -7.38 -3.63 2.88
N HIS A 62 -6.94 -3.06 3.99
CA HIS A 62 -6.59 -1.66 4.16
C HIS A 62 -5.07 -1.48 4.11
N ILE A 63 -4.62 -0.59 3.23
CA ILE A 63 -3.21 -0.30 3.00
C ILE A 63 -3.00 1.19 3.21
N LEU A 64 -2.16 1.55 4.16
CA LEU A 64 -1.60 2.89 4.26
C LEU A 64 -0.21 2.85 3.64
N PHE A 65 0.01 3.64 2.59
CA PHE A 65 1.33 3.74 1.97
C PHE A 65 1.71 5.19 1.69
N LYS A 66 3.02 5.42 1.63
CA LYS A 66 3.62 6.66 1.17
C LYS A 66 4.08 6.47 -0.28
N ALA A 67 3.88 7.47 -1.12
CA ALA A 67 4.36 7.45 -2.49
C ALA A 67 5.07 8.76 -2.84
N GLN A 68 5.99 8.70 -3.78
CA GLN A 68 6.62 9.89 -4.33
C GLN A 68 5.81 10.41 -5.54
N PRO A 69 5.61 11.72 -5.67
CA PRO A 69 5.08 12.29 -6.89
C PRO A 69 6.12 12.10 -7.99
N ASN A 70 5.78 11.34 -9.02
CA ASN A 70 6.58 11.17 -10.22
C ASN A 70 5.85 11.86 -11.37
N SER A 71 6.47 12.88 -11.96
CA SER A 71 6.03 13.44 -13.24
C SER A 71 6.64 12.57 -14.34
N GLU A 72 5.82 11.87 -15.11
CA GLU A 72 6.25 11.34 -16.42
C GLU A 72 6.75 12.46 -17.33
#